data_AF-A0AAD0HB00-F1
#
_entry.id   AF-A0AAD0HB00-F1
#
_cell.length_a   1.000
_cell.length_b   1.000
_cell.length_c   1.000
_cell.angle_alpha   90.00
_cell.angle_beta   90.00
_cell.angle_gamma   90.00
#
_symmetry.space_group_name_H-M   'P 1'
#
loop_
_entity.id
_entity.type
_entity.pdbx_description
1 polymer ?
#
loop_
_entity_poly.entity_id
_entity_poly.type
_entity_poly.pdbx_seq_one_letter_code
_entity_poly.pdbx_strand_id
1 'polypeptide(L)'
;MYKKKYTREEVERMMNEYFSEEKILLRTKERDIKEPKSMTGLALYMKTTRQTLYEWGKDPNLSDLIEYAKTLCENEVITHSLVNLYNTQMSTFILKNNHGYVDKQEILSDNVQKIEIIRSEIQ
;
A
#
# COMPACT_ATOMS: atom_id res chain seq x y z
N MET A 1 -6.90 2.23 28.64
CA MET A 1 -7.96 2.68 27.71
C MET A 1 -7.50 3.93 27.01
N TYR A 2 -7.18 3.85 25.72
CA TYR A 2 -6.96 5.05 24.90
C TYR A 2 -8.32 5.72 24.71
N LYS A 3 -8.50 6.95 25.22
CA LYS A 3 -9.71 7.73 24.95
C LYS A 3 -9.77 7.98 23.45
N LYS A 4 -10.87 7.59 22.82
CA LYS A 4 -11.13 7.83 21.39
C LYS A 4 -11.08 9.34 21.15
N LYS A 5 -10.00 9.79 20.50
CA LYS A 5 -9.70 11.23 20.32
C LYS A 5 -10.60 11.88 19.27
N TYR A 6 -11.16 11.10 18.34
CA TYR A 6 -11.94 11.59 17.21
C TYR A 6 -13.23 10.79 17.02
N THR A 7 -14.29 11.46 16.57
CA THR A 7 -15.52 10.82 16.08
C THR A 7 -15.34 10.31 14.65
N ARG A 8 -16.30 9.50 14.16
CA ARG A 8 -16.28 9.00 12.78
C ARG A 8 -16.31 10.14 11.77
N GLU A 9 -17.19 11.11 12.01
CA GLU A 9 -17.40 12.28 11.15
C GLU A 9 -16.16 13.16 11.11
N GLU A 10 -15.44 13.29 12.23
CA GLU A 10 -14.17 14.03 12.27
C GLU A 10 -13.07 13.32 11.46
N VAL A 11 -12.98 11.99 11.57
CA VAL A 11 -12.02 11.19 10.80
C VAL A 11 -12.33 11.30 9.30
N GLU A 12 -13.60 11.15 8.92
CA GLU A 12 -14.05 11.27 7.54
C GLU A 12 -13.77 12.66 6.97
N ARG A 13 -14.08 13.73 7.72
CA ARG A 13 -13.77 15.10 7.31
C ARG A 13 -12.27 15.30 7.07
N MET A 14 -11.43 14.95 8.04
CA MET A 14 -9.97 15.11 7.90
C MET A 14 -9.40 14.26 6.76
N MET A 15 -9.96 13.08 6.52
CA MET A 15 -9.59 12.23 5.39
C MET A 15 -9.91 12.91 4.06
N ASN A 16 -11.14 13.42 3.91
CA ASN A 16 -11.56 14.12 2.71
C ASN A 16 -10.73 15.39 2.47
N GLU A 17 -10.47 16.18 3.52
CA GLU A 17 -9.58 17.34 3.46
C GLU A 17 -8.19 16.92 2.95
N TYR A 18 -7.54 15.95 3.61
CA TYR A 18 -6.21 15.47 3.21
C TYR A 18 -6.13 15.01 1.76
N PHE A 19 -7.11 14.25 1.27
CA PHE A 19 -7.11 13.74 -0.11
C PHE A 19 -7.55 14.78 -1.15
N SER A 20 -8.26 15.84 -0.74
CA SER A 20 -8.64 16.96 -1.61
C SER A 20 -7.54 18.02 -1.76
N GLU A 21 -6.70 18.18 -0.74
CA GLU A 21 -5.64 19.18 -0.75
C GLU A 21 -4.52 18.78 -1.72
N GLU A 22 -4.20 19.65 -2.67
CA GLU A 22 -3.04 19.47 -3.52
C GLU A 22 -1.85 20.29 -3.00
N LYS A 23 -0.75 19.61 -2.69
CA LYS A 23 0.50 20.26 -2.28
C LYS A 23 1.55 20.03 -3.33
N ILE A 24 2.11 21.11 -3.88
CA ILE A 24 3.19 21.04 -4.87
C ILE A 24 4.52 20.86 -4.14
N LEU A 25 5.26 19.80 -4.44
CA LEU A 25 6.61 19.56 -3.93
C LEU A 25 7.68 20.21 -4.80
N LEU A 26 7.51 20.13 -6.12
CA LEU A 26 8.47 20.64 -7.08
C LEU A 26 7.77 21.17 -8.32
N ARG A 27 8.13 22.39 -8.74
CA ARG A 27 7.71 22.96 -10.01
C ARG A 27 8.83 22.81 -11.02
N THR A 28 8.56 22.13 -12.13
CA THR A 28 9.49 22.04 -13.26
C THR A 28 9.01 22.97 -14.39
N LYS A 29 9.78 23.05 -15.48
CA LYS A 29 9.35 23.78 -16.69
C LYS A 29 8.18 23.11 -17.40
N GLU A 30 7.96 21.81 -17.15
CA GLU A 30 7.01 20.98 -17.88
C GLU A 30 5.75 20.68 -17.06
N ARG A 31 5.89 20.55 -15.73
CA ARG A 31 4.79 20.18 -14.84
C ARG A 31 5.07 20.49 -13.37
N ASP A 32 3.98 20.59 -12.61
CA ASP A 32 4.01 20.59 -11.15
C ASP A 32 3.97 19.14 -10.64
N ILE A 33 4.91 18.79 -9.77
CA ILE A 33 5.00 17.51 -9.08
C ILE A 33 4.34 17.67 -7.72
N LYS A 34 3.24 16.96 -7.52
CA LYS A 34 2.43 16.99 -6.30
C LYS A 34 2.96 16.00 -5.26
N GLU A 35 2.69 16.28 -3.99
CA GLU A 35 2.99 15.40 -2.86
C GLU A 35 2.15 14.13 -2.96
N PRO A 36 2.79 12.94 -2.98
CA PRO A 36 2.07 11.67 -2.95
C PRO A 36 1.20 11.52 -1.71
N LYS A 37 -0.03 11.07 -1.89
CA LYS A 37 -0.89 10.67 -0.76
C LYS A 37 -0.49 9.29 -0.27
N SER A 38 -0.44 9.16 1.05
CA SER A 38 -0.08 7.91 1.71
C SER A 38 -0.70 7.83 3.10
N MET A 39 -0.85 6.61 3.62
CA MET A 39 -1.29 6.40 5.01
C MET A 39 -0.36 7.06 6.03
N THR A 40 0.94 7.18 5.73
CA THR A 40 1.89 7.93 6.55
C THR A 40 1.57 9.42 6.54
N GLY A 41 1.31 9.99 5.36
CA GLY A 41 0.94 11.40 5.22
C GLY A 41 -0.38 11.72 5.92
N LEU A 42 -1.38 10.85 5.79
CA LEU A 42 -2.66 10.96 6.50
C LEU A 42 -2.47 10.97 8.03
N ALA A 43 -1.62 10.08 8.55
CA ALA A 43 -1.32 10.05 9.99
C ALA A 43 -0.65 11.35 10.47
N LEU A 44 0.29 11.89 9.68
CA LEU A 44 0.95 13.16 9.98
C LEU A 44 -0.04 14.33 9.95
N TYR A 45 -0.93 14.38 8.97
CA TYR A 45 -1.99 15.39 8.87
C TYR A 45 -2.89 15.38 10.11
N MET A 46 -3.34 14.20 10.54
CA MET A 46 -4.18 14.01 11.73
C MET A 46 -3.43 14.14 13.07
N LYS A 47 -2.11 14.42 13.04
CA LYS A 47 -1.21 14.48 14.20
C LYS A 47 -1.29 13.22 15.05
N THR A 48 -1.23 12.06 14.39
CA THR A 48 -1.29 10.73 14.99
C THR A 48 -0.19 9.83 14.42
N THR A 49 -0.21 8.54 14.75
CA THR A 49 0.75 7.55 14.25
C THR A 49 0.09 6.61 13.25
N ARG A 50 0.90 5.99 12.37
CA ARG A 50 0.45 4.88 11.52
C ARG A 50 -0.15 3.73 12.32
N GLN A 51 0.42 3.44 13.49
CA GLN A 51 -0.08 2.39 14.38
C GLN A 51 -1.52 2.69 14.82
N THR A 52 -1.83 3.95 15.13
CA THR A 52 -3.19 4.37 15.48
C THR A 52 -4.16 4.21 14.31
N LEU A 53 -3.76 4.56 13.07
CA LEU A 53 -4.62 4.31 11.89
C LEU A 53 -4.84 2.80 11.68
N TYR A 54 -3.83 1.97 11.90
CA TYR A 54 -3.95 0.52 11.83
C TYR A 54 -4.94 -0.02 12.88
N GLU A 55 -4.91 0.51 14.11
CA GLU A 55 -5.88 0.17 15.16
C GLU A 55 -7.30 0.60 14.79
N TRP A 56 -7.48 1.78 14.17
CA TRP A 56 -8.78 2.22 13.64
C TRP A 56 -9.29 1.31 12.51
N GLY A 57 -8.38 0.74 11.72
CA GLY A 57 -8.71 -0.28 10.72
C GLY A 57 -9.35 -1.55 11.31
N LYS A 58 -9.21 -1.79 12.62
CA LYS A 58 -9.83 -2.92 13.33
C LYS A 58 -11.12 -2.55 14.06
N ASP A 59 -11.42 -1.26 14.16
CA ASP A 59 -12.62 -0.74 14.81
C ASP A 59 -13.78 -0.76 13.81
N PRO A 60 -14.87 -1.52 14.04
CA PRO A 60 -16.00 -1.59 13.11
C PRO A 60 -16.62 -0.24 12.74
N ASN A 61 -16.44 0.79 13.58
CA ASN A 61 -16.97 2.13 13.32
C ASN A 61 -16.07 2.99 12.44
N LEU A 62 -14.84 2.58 12.17
CA LEU A 62 -13.85 3.34 11.38
C LEU A 62 -13.17 2.50 10.29
N SER A 63 -13.28 1.17 10.37
CA SER A 63 -12.53 0.23 9.53
C SER A 63 -12.76 0.45 8.05
N ASP A 64 -13.98 0.77 7.65
CA ASP A 64 -14.35 1.07 6.27
C ASP A 64 -13.73 2.38 5.76
N LEU A 65 -13.70 3.43 6.58
CA LEU A 65 -13.01 4.68 6.25
C LEU A 65 -11.50 4.46 6.06
N ILE A 66 -10.89 3.67 6.94
CA ILE A 66 -9.46 3.36 6.86
C ILE A 66 -9.15 2.49 5.65
N GLU A 67 -10.02 1.53 5.31
CA GLU A 67 -9.84 0.71 4.12
C GLU A 67 -10.01 1.56 2.85
N TYR A 68 -10.99 2.45 2.82
CA TYR A 68 -11.16 3.41 1.74
C TYR A 68 -9.93 4.31 1.56
N ALA A 69 -9.35 4.83 2.66
CA ALA A 69 -8.12 5.61 2.61
C ALA A 69 -6.94 4.81 1.99
N LYS A 70 -6.82 3.52 2.31
CA LYS A 70 -5.80 2.66 1.69
C LYS A 70 -6.04 2.50 0.20
N THR A 71 -7.29 2.29 -0.22
CA THR A 71 -7.66 2.18 -1.64
C THR A 71 -7.32 3.47 -2.40
N LEU A 72 -7.56 4.64 -1.80
CA LEU A 72 -7.16 5.92 -2.40
C LEU A 72 -5.64 6.02 -2.60
N CYS A 73 -4.86 5.65 -1.57
CA CYS A 73 -3.40 5.63 -1.67
C CYS A 73 -2.91 4.63 -2.73
N GLU A 74 -3.55 3.46 -2.81
CA GLU A 74 -3.24 2.44 -3.82
C GLU A 74 -3.47 2.96 -5.24
N ASN A 75 -4.67 3.52 -5.47
CA ASN A 75 -5.05 4.07 -6.76
C ASN A 75 -4.13 5.21 -7.18
N GLU A 76 -3.68 6.05 -6.24
CA GLU A 76 -2.72 7.10 -6.54
C GLU A 76 -1.40 6.54 -7.06
N VAL A 77 -0.84 5.54 -6.38
CA VAL A 77 0.39 4.87 -6.83
C VAL A 77 0.21 4.25 -8.20
N ILE A 78 -0.91 3.55 -8.44
CA ILE A 78 -1.18 2.90 -9.73
C ILE A 78 -1.28 3.95 -10.85
N THR A 79 -2.17 4.93 -10.70
CA THR A 79 -2.44 5.93 -11.75
C THR A 79 -1.21 6.75 -12.09
N HIS A 80 -0.43 7.17 -11.10
CA HIS A 80 0.79 7.94 -11.32
C HIS A 80 1.92 7.10 -11.92
N SER A 81 1.95 5.79 -11.64
CA SER A 81 2.91 4.88 -12.26
C SER A 81 2.59 4.63 -13.73
N LEU A 82 1.31 4.48 -14.08
CA LEU A 82 0.85 4.25 -15.46
C LEU A 82 1.24 5.40 -16.41
N VAL A 83 1.35 6.63 -15.89
CA VAL A 83 1.74 7.82 -16.66
C VAL A 83 3.21 8.21 -16.46
N ASN A 84 4.04 7.32 -15.92
CA ASN A 84 5.47 7.54 -15.64
C ASN A 84 5.75 8.77 -14.77
N LEU A 85 4.81 9.15 -13.90
CA LEU A 85 5.03 10.20 -12.91
C LEU A 85 5.74 9.64 -11.67
N TYR A 86 5.44 8.39 -11.30
CA TYR A 86 6.19 7.67 -10.27
C TYR A 86 7.18 6.68 -10.87
N ASN A 87 8.32 6.53 -10.19
CA ASN A 87 9.32 5.55 -10.56
C ASN A 87 8.78 4.12 -10.37
N THR A 88 8.86 3.30 -11.42
CA THR A 88 8.29 1.94 -11.44
C THR A 88 8.82 1.05 -10.33
N GLN A 89 10.11 1.11 -10.00
CA GLN A 89 10.71 0.29 -8.94
C GLN A 89 10.12 0.67 -7.57
N MET A 90 10.01 1.97 -7.29
CA MET A 90 9.42 2.46 -6.04
C MET A 90 7.92 2.12 -5.95
N SER A 91 7.18 2.29 -7.04
CA SER A 91 5.76 1.93 -7.09
C SER A 91 5.54 0.44 -6.83
N THR A 92 6.36 -0.42 -7.45
CA THR A 92 6.31 -1.87 -7.25
C THR A 92 6.62 -2.22 -5.80
N PHE A 93 7.63 -1.59 -5.20
CA PHE A 93 7.97 -1.76 -3.79
C PHE A 93 6.79 -1.37 -2.88
N ILE A 94 6.14 -0.24 -3.14
CA ILE A 94 4.98 0.22 -2.35
C ILE A 94 3.79 -0.72 -2.50
N LEU A 95 3.44 -1.11 -3.73
CA LEU A 95 2.30 -2.01 -3.99
C LEU A 95 2.48 -3.37 -3.31
N LYS A 96 3.69 -3.93 -3.35
CA LYS A 96 3.99 -5.21 -2.69
C LYS A 96 3.93 -5.11 -1.17
N ASN A 97 4.61 -4.12 -0.59
CA ASN A 97 4.78 -4.05 0.86
C ASN A 97 3.56 -3.47 1.59
N ASN A 98 2.78 -2.60 0.93
CA ASN A 98 1.68 -1.88 1.58
C ASN A 98 0.28 -2.29 1.08
N HIS A 99 0.18 -2.88 -0.12
CA HIS A 99 -1.11 -3.21 -0.76
C HIS A 99 -1.25 -4.69 -1.12
N GLY A 100 -0.31 -5.55 -0.71
CA GLY A 100 -0.44 -7.01 -0.82
C GLY A 100 -0.25 -7.57 -2.23
N TYR A 101 0.30 -6.79 -3.16
CA TYR A 101 0.60 -7.29 -4.50
C TYR A 101 1.70 -8.34 -4.44
N VAL A 102 1.58 -9.38 -5.26
CA VAL A 102 2.57 -10.45 -5.37
C VAL A 102 2.89 -10.68 -6.83
N ASP A 103 4.17 -10.89 -7.14
CA ASP A 103 4.56 -11.31 -8.48
C ASP A 103 4.14 -12.76 -8.67
N LYS A 104 3.39 -13.01 -9.75
CA LYS A 104 3.13 -14.38 -10.20
C LYS A 104 4.26 -14.82 -11.11
N GLN A 105 4.92 -15.92 -10.79
CA GLN A 105 5.92 -16.56 -11.63
C GLN A 105 5.41 -17.94 -12.06
N GLU A 106 5.52 -18.25 -13.34
CA GLU A 106 5.28 -19.58 -13.89
C GLU A 106 6.63 -20.18 -14.28
N ILE A 107 6.97 -21.33 -13.69
CA ILE A 107 8.21 -22.05 -13.94
C ILE A 107 7.88 -23.32 -14.69
N LEU A 108 8.23 -23.38 -15.97
CA LEU A 108 8.16 -24.61 -16.76
C LEU A 108 9.40 -25.45 -16.44
N SER A 109 9.20 -26.67 -15.93
CA SER A 109 10.28 -27.61 -15.63
C SER A 109 10.16 -28.85 -16.51
N ASP A 110 11.06 -28.96 -17.48
CA ASP A 110 11.17 -30.13 -18.38
C ASP A 110 12.09 -31.23 -17.83
N ASN A 111 12.25 -31.30 -16.50
CA ASN A 111 13.19 -32.24 -15.89
C ASN A 111 12.65 -33.68 -15.94
N VAL A 112 13.22 -34.51 -16.82
CA VAL A 112 13.10 -35.97 -16.77
C VAL A 112 13.97 -36.48 -15.61
N GLN A 113 13.34 -36.95 -14.53
CA GLN A 113 14.06 -37.58 -13.41
C GLN A 113 14.47 -39.01 -13.78
N LYS A 114 15.77 -39.29 -13.82
CA LYS A 114 16.30 -40.66 -13.91
C LYS A 114 16.24 -41.31 -12.53
N ILE A 115 15.41 -42.35 -12.37
CA ILE A 115 15.36 -43.17 -11.16
C ILE A 115 16.32 -44.36 -11.36
N GLU A 116 17.36 -44.48 -10.52
CA GLU A 116 18.20 -45.67 -10.43
C GLU A 116 17.78 -46.51 -9.22
N ILE A 117 17.38 -47.76 -9.46
CA ILE A 117 17.01 -48.72 -8.41
C ILE A 117 18.22 -49.61 -8.13
N ILE A 118 18.79 -49.50 -6.92
CA ILE A 118 19.86 -50.38 -6.44
C ILE A 118 19.21 -51.41 -5.50
N ARG A 119 19.29 -52.70 -5.86
CA ARG A 119 18.93 -53.80 -4.96
C ARG A 119 20.15 -54.13 -4.10
N SER A 120 20.07 -53.91 -2.79
CA SER A 120 21.05 -54.44 -1.84
C SER A 120 20.64 -55.85 -1.44
N GLU A 121 21.48 -56.84 -1.75
CA GLU A 121 21.32 -58.19 -1.22
C GLU A 121 21.59 -58.18 0.29
N ILE A 122 20.64 -58.66 1.08
CA ILE A 122 20.79 -58.82 2.53
C ILE A 122 21.50 -60.16 2.76
N GLN A 123 22.72 -60.12 3.33
CA GLN A 123 23.46 -61.29 3.82
C GLN A 123 22.90 -61.80 5.15
#